data_AF-A0A1V4TBH5-F1
#
_entry.id   AF-A0A1V4TBH5-F1
#
_cell.length_a   1.000
_cell.length_b   1.000
_cell.length_c   1.000
_cell.angle_alpha   90.00
_cell.angle_beta   90.00
_cell.angle_gamma   90.00
#
_symmetry.space_group_name_H-M   'P 1'
#
loop_
_entity.id
_entity.type
_entity.pdbx_description
1 polymer ?
#
loop_
_entity_poly.entity_id
_entity_poly.type
_entity_poly.pdbx_seq_one_letter_code
_entity_poly.pdbx_strand_id
1 'polypeptide(L)'
;MKYNAKVEISLKKGMLNPEASTIQRALALLDYQVKDTSTMETIKFTLEAEDPDAARNQVVEMCERLLCNPVIHDYQIQINQTGD
;
A
#
# COMPACT_ATOMS: atom_id res chain seq x y z
N MET A 1 0.23 -12.06 20.69
CA MET A 1 1.47 -12.11 19.90
C MET A 1 1.63 -10.80 19.15
N LYS A 2 2.86 -10.33 18.90
CA LYS A 2 3.13 -9.07 18.22
C LYS A 2 3.38 -9.29 16.73
N TYR A 3 2.83 -8.42 15.89
CA TYR A 3 2.92 -8.55 14.43
C TYR A 3 3.31 -7.22 13.80
N ASN A 4 4.22 -7.26 12.82
CA ASN A 4 4.50 -6.14 11.93
C ASN A 4 3.60 -6.26 10.71
N ALA A 5 2.73 -5.26 10.52
CA ALA A 5 1.91 -5.11 9.34
C ALA A 5 2.53 -4.10 8.37
N LYS A 6 2.49 -4.44 7.08
CA LYS A 6 2.78 -3.53 5.98
C LYS A 6 1.59 -3.57 5.02
N VAL A 7 0.99 -2.41 4.80
CA VAL A 7 -0.10 -2.19 3.85
C VAL A 7 0.43 -1.37 2.70
N GLU A 8 0.41 -1.92 1.49
CA GLU A 8 0.75 -1.21 0.25
C GLU A 8 -0.55 -0.83 -0.44
N ILE A 9 -0.74 0.46 -0.72
CA ILE A 9 -1.96 1.03 -1.27
C ILE A 9 -1.62 1.66 -2.62
N SER A 10 -2.38 1.31 -3.65
CA SER A 10 -2.19 1.79 -5.01
C SER A 10 -3.52 2.18 -5.63
N LEU A 11 -3.49 3.09 -6.61
CA LEU A 11 -4.68 3.38 -7.41
C LEU A 11 -5.05 2.17 -8.26
N LYS A 12 -6.36 1.89 -8.37
CA LYS A 12 -6.89 0.86 -9.26
C LYS A 12 -6.45 1.08 -10.70
N LYS A 13 -6.29 -0.02 -11.44
CA LYS A 13 -5.95 0.02 -12.87
C LYS A 13 -6.93 0.91 -13.65
N GLY A 14 -6.38 1.83 -14.46
CA GLY A 14 -7.16 2.76 -15.28
C GLY A 14 -7.53 4.06 -14.58
N MET A 15 -7.26 4.19 -13.28
CA MET A 15 -7.36 5.48 -12.59
C MET A 15 -6.21 6.40 -13.00
N LEU A 16 -6.52 7.67 -13.22
CA LEU A 16 -5.51 8.69 -13.49
C LEU A 16 -4.67 8.91 -12.23
N ASN A 17 -3.35 8.80 -12.38
CA ASN A 17 -2.38 9.19 -11.37
C ASN A 17 -1.58 10.42 -11.86
N PRO A 18 -2.00 11.66 -11.53
CA PRO A 18 -1.33 12.88 -11.97
C PRO A 18 0.11 12.99 -11.44
N GLU A 19 0.37 12.48 -10.24
CA GLU A 19 1.69 12.49 -9.62
C GLU A 19 2.67 11.61 -10.41
N ALA A 20 2.29 10.36 -10.69
CA ALA A 20 3.09 9.44 -11.48
C ALA A 20 3.38 9.97 -12.89
N SER A 21 2.38 10.61 -13.51
CA SER A 21 2.53 11.26 -14.81
C SER A 21 3.56 12.40 -14.78
N THR A 22 3.55 13.19 -13.71
CA THR A 22 4.50 14.29 -13.50
C THR A 22 5.91 13.75 -13.28
N ILE A 23 6.07 12.69 -12.48
CA ILE A 23 7.35 12.03 -12.24
C ILE A 23 7.93 11.46 -13.54
N GLN A 24 7.12 10.75 -14.33
CA GLN A 24 7.55 10.20 -15.62
C GLN A 24 8.05 11.30 -16.56
N ARG A 25 7.32 12.43 -16.64
CA ARG A 25 7.74 13.58 -17.45
C ARG A 25 9.04 14.20 -16.92
N ALA A 26 9.20 14.33 -15.61
CA ALA A 26 10.42 14.87 -15.02
C ALA A 26 11.63 13.97 -15.31
N LEU A 27 11.48 12.65 -15.24
CA LEU A 27 12.52 11.69 -15.60
C LEU A 27 12.92 11.80 -17.08
N ALA A 28 11.95 12.00 -17.98
CA ALA A 28 12.23 12.20 -19.40
C ALA A 28 13.03 13.49 -19.68
N LEU A 29 12.83 14.57 -18.90
CA LEU A 29 13.62 15.80 -19.00
C LEU A 29 15.08 15.62 -18.54
N LEU A 30 15.34 14.56 -17.76
CA LEU A 30 16.67 14.15 -17.31
C LEU A 30 17.26 13.03 -18.19
N ASP A 31 16.72 12.85 -19.40
CA ASP A 31 17.10 11.81 -20.37
C ASP A 31 16.86 10.36 -19.92
N TYR A 32 16.11 10.13 -18.84
CA TYR A 32 15.69 8.79 -18.42
C TYR A 32 14.35 8.40 -19.05
N GLN A 33 14.37 7.35 -19.88
CA GLN A 33 13.16 6.80 -20.50
C GLN A 33 12.56 5.69 -19.63
N VAL A 34 11.45 5.99 -18.97
CA VAL A 34 10.68 5.02 -18.17
C VAL A 34 9.27 4.87 -18.72
N LYS A 35 8.63 3.74 -18.44
CA LYS A 35 7.24 3.43 -18.82
C LYS A 35 6.46 2.97 -17.61
N ASP A 36 5.14 3.05 -17.70
CA ASP A 36 4.21 2.54 -16.69
C ASP A 36 4.52 3.04 -15.27
N THR A 37 4.91 4.32 -15.15
CA THR A 37 5.20 4.91 -13.85
C THR A 37 3.93 4.94 -13.00
N SER A 38 4.04 4.50 -11.75
CA SER A 38 2.97 4.49 -10.77
C SER A 38 3.51 4.90 -9.41
N THR A 39 2.69 5.54 -8.58
CA THR A 39 2.99 5.76 -7.17
C THR A 39 2.13 4.83 -6.30
N MET A 40 2.66 4.50 -5.12
CA MET A 40 1.95 3.74 -4.10
C MET A 40 2.31 4.29 -2.72
N GLU A 41 1.38 4.17 -1.79
CA GLU A 41 1.58 4.50 -0.38
C GLU A 41 1.88 3.22 0.40
N THR A 42 2.81 3.28 1.35
CA THR A 42 3.12 2.14 2.23
C THR A 42 2.93 2.56 3.68
N ILE A 43 2.00 1.92 4.37
CA ILE A 43 1.73 2.14 5.79
C ILE A 43 2.29 0.95 6.57
N LYS A 44 3.16 1.23 7.56
CA LYS A 44 3.75 0.19 8.42
C LYS A 44 3.41 0.48 9.86
N PHE A 45 2.96 -0.54 10.56
CA PHE A 45 2.65 -0.44 11.98
C PHE A 45 2.76 -1.81 12.64
N THR A 46 2.72 -1.80 13.97
CA THR A 46 2.73 -3.01 14.78
C THR A 46 1.40 -3.15 15.49
N LEU A 47 0.88 -4.37 15.56
CA LEU A 47 -0.36 -4.69 16.28
C LEU A 47 -0.18 -5.97 17.10
N GLU A 48 -1.03 -6.14 18.11
CA GLU A 48 -1.14 -7.37 18.88
C GLU A 48 -2.38 -8.14 18.43
N ALA A 49 -2.22 -9.45 18.25
CA ALA A 49 -3.30 -10.36 17.93
C ALA A 49 -3.04 -11.76 18.49
N GLU A 50 -4.09 -12.57 18.55
CA GLU A 50 -4.03 -13.94 19.06
C GLU A 50 -3.21 -14.84 18.12
N ASP A 51 -3.42 -14.71 16.82
CA ASP A 51 -2.77 -15.49 15.77
C ASP A 51 -2.60 -14.64 14.47
N PRO A 52 -1.92 -15.16 13.44
CA PRO A 52 -1.71 -14.42 12.19
C PRO A 52 -2.99 -14.08 11.43
N ASP A 53 -4.03 -14.90 11.53
CA ASP A 53 -5.31 -14.67 10.84
C ASP A 53 -6.11 -13.56 11.52
N ALA A 54 -6.12 -13.53 12.85
CA ALA A 54 -6.68 -12.44 13.64
C ALA A 54 -5.95 -11.11 13.35
N ALA A 55 -4.62 -11.13 13.26
CA ALA A 55 -3.85 -9.95 12.85
C ALA A 55 -4.27 -9.48 11.44
N ARG A 56 -4.41 -10.41 10.50
CA ARG A 56 -4.81 -10.10 9.12
C ARG A 56 -6.20 -9.50 9.06
N ASN A 57 -7.16 -10.06 9.76
CA ASN A 57 -8.55 -9.58 9.79
C ASN A 57 -8.63 -8.16 10.37
N GLN A 58 -7.89 -7.86 11.44
CA GLN A 58 -7.83 -6.50 11.98
C GLN A 58 -7.26 -5.50 10.97
N VAL A 59 -6.17 -5.85 10.26
CA VAL A 59 -5.59 -4.97 9.24
C VAL A 59 -6.53 -4.79 8.04
N VAL A 60 -7.26 -5.83 7.62
CA VAL A 60 -8.31 -5.72 6.59
C VAL A 60 -9.40 -4.73 7.03
N GLU A 61 -9.90 -4.85 8.26
CA GLU A 61 -10.91 -3.92 8.80
C GLU A 61 -10.38 -2.48 8.80
N MET A 62 -9.12 -2.26 9.21
CA MET A 62 -8.47 -0.94 9.16
C MET A 62 -8.41 -0.40 7.72
N CYS A 63 -8.11 -1.25 6.73
CA CYS A 63 -8.10 -0.86 5.32
C CYS A 63 -9.48 -0.44 4.82
N GLU A 64 -10.51 -1.21 5.13
CA GLU A 64 -11.88 -0.94 4.69
C GLU A 64 -12.48 0.30 5.36
N ARG A 65 -12.12 0.57 6.62
CA ARG A 65 -12.71 1.66 7.40
C ARG A 65 -11.98 3.00 7.26
N LEU A 66 -10.67 2.98 7.02
CA LEU A 66 -9.85 4.19 7.11
C LEU A 66 -8.72 4.25 6.08
N LEU A 67 -7.89 3.21 6.00
CA LEU A 67 -6.62 3.34 5.29
C LEU A 67 -6.81 3.42 3.76
N CYS A 68 -7.86 2.79 3.23
CA CYS A 68 -8.10 2.73 1.79
C CYS A 68 -9.47 3.31 1.43
N ASN A 69 -9.53 3.98 0.28
CA ASN A 69 -10.81 4.25 -0.36
C ASN A 69 -11.15 3.08 -1.31
N PRO A 70 -12.15 2.25 -1.01
CA PRO A 70 -12.44 1.02 -1.76
C PRO A 70 -12.91 1.28 -3.20
N VAL A 71 -13.33 2.50 -3.53
CA VAL A 71 -13.75 2.87 -4.88
C VAL A 71 -12.53 2.98 -5.80
N ILE A 72 -11.44 3.58 -5.34
CA ILE A 72 -10.31 3.99 -6.18
C ILE A 72 -8.98 3.31 -5.83
N HIS A 73 -8.86 2.68 -4.67
CA HIS A 73 -7.62 2.00 -4.24
C HIS A 73 -7.74 0.47 -4.31
N ASP A 74 -6.64 -0.15 -4.71
CA ASP A 74 -6.30 -1.54 -4.41
C ASP A 74 -5.24 -1.57 -3.30
N TYR A 75 -5.24 -2.60 -2.47
CA TYR A 75 -4.24 -2.74 -1.40
C TYR A 75 -3.72 -4.17 -1.26
N GLN A 76 -2.51 -4.29 -0.71
CA GLN A 76 -1.88 -5.56 -0.35
C GLN A 76 -1.42 -5.53 1.11
N ILE A 77 -1.70 -6.61 1.84
CA ILE A 77 -1.34 -6.74 3.26
C ILE A 77 -0.28 -7.83 3.42
N GLN A 78 0.84 -7.44 4.01
CA GLN A 78 1.88 -8.34 4.50
C GLN A 78 1.91 -8.30 6.02
N ILE A 79 1.87 -9.46 6.67
CA ILE A 79 1.97 -9.59 8.12
C ILE A 79 3.09 -10.54 8.44
N ASN A 80 3.97 -10.11 9.33
CA ASN A 80 5.05 -10.92 9.87
C ASN A 80 4.95 -10.93 11.39
N GLN A 81 5.00 -12.11 11.99
CA GLN A 81 5.14 -12.20 13.44
C GLN A 81 6.48 -11.60 13.84
N THR A 82 6.45 -10.69 14.79
CA THR A 82 7.66 -10.17 15.41
C THR A 82 7.98 -11.11 16.56
N GLY A 83 9.13 -11.79 16.50
CA GLY A 83 9.60 -12.61 17.62
C GLY A 83 9.71 -11.75 18.88
N ASP A 84 9.41 -12.35 20.03
CA ASP A 84 9.61 -11.72 21.34
C ASP A 84 11.10 -11.35 21.57
#